data_AF-A0A916D763-F1
#
_entry.id   AF-A0A916D763-F1
#
_cell.length_a   1.000
_cell.length_b   1.000
_cell.length_c   1.000
_cell.angle_alpha   90.00
_cell.angle_beta   90.00
_cell.angle_gamma   90.00
#
_symmetry.space_group_name_H-M   'P 1'
#
loop_
_entity.id
_entity.type
_entity.pdbx_description
1 polymer ?
#
loop_
_entity_poly.entity_id
_entity_poly.type
_entity_poly.pdbx_seq_one_letter_code
_entity_poly.pdbx_strand_id
1 'polypeptide(L)'
;MTNRLPEEMTKISYYIIKAMRWLDGFAHIIIGLSLAIAVIMFTWLFFSEVREAVHAHNLVHGFLHALGTLMLLWSISALITAEIRYLQEGKLEVETFVEVAMVVVLRKLIVMPVQEITPTTEELVMWVGASLILGILFVLVKWGRRQFSE
;
A
#
# COMPACT_ATOMS: atom_id res chain seq x y z
N MET A 1 25.23 7.75 -36.64
CA MET A 1 24.00 8.07 -37.39
C MET A 1 23.10 8.89 -36.48
N THR A 2 23.07 10.20 -36.69
CA THR A 2 22.23 11.13 -35.92
C THR A 2 20.80 11.04 -36.44
N ASN A 3 19.98 10.21 -35.81
CA ASN A 3 18.54 10.20 -36.06
C ASN A 3 17.94 11.52 -35.56
N ARG A 4 17.91 12.52 -36.44
CA ARG A 4 17.09 13.72 -36.25
C ARG A 4 15.63 13.26 -36.38
N LEU A 5 14.98 13.01 -35.25
CA LEU A 5 13.52 12.88 -35.22
C LEU A 5 12.92 14.14 -35.86
N PRO A 6 11.90 14.02 -36.72
CA PRO A 6 11.29 15.16 -37.39
C PRO A 6 10.83 16.22 -36.36
N GLU A 7 11.06 17.50 -36.63
CA GLU A 7 10.79 18.61 -35.68
C GLU A 7 9.33 18.71 -35.21
N GLU A 8 8.40 18.02 -35.89
CA GLU A 8 7.01 17.92 -35.44
C GLU A 8 6.82 16.91 -34.29
N MET A 9 7.62 15.85 -34.23
CA MET A 9 7.58 14.87 -33.13
C MET A 9 8.05 15.48 -31.80
N THR A 10 8.95 16.45 -31.81
CA THR A 10 9.47 17.07 -30.57
C THR A 10 8.43 17.97 -29.90
N LYS A 11 7.59 18.68 -30.67
CA LYS A 11 6.46 19.46 -30.14
C LYS A 11 5.41 18.54 -29.53
N ILE A 12 5.01 17.48 -30.24
CA ILE A 12 4.04 16.49 -29.73
C ILE A 12 4.56 15.83 -28.46
N SER A 13 5.82 15.38 -28.46
CA SER A 13 6.45 14.77 -27.29
C SER A 13 6.46 15.72 -26.09
N TYR A 14 6.75 17.00 -26.30
CA TYR A 14 6.72 18.01 -25.25
C TYR A 14 5.32 18.17 -24.63
N TYR A 15 4.27 18.26 -25.46
CA TYR A 15 2.90 18.35 -24.96
C TYR A 15 2.47 17.09 -24.20
N ILE A 16 2.84 15.90 -24.70
CA ILE A 16 2.55 14.63 -24.03
C ILE A 16 3.24 14.56 -22.67
N ILE A 17 4.54 14.90 -22.59
CA ILE A 17 5.29 14.89 -21.32
C ILE A 17 4.70 15.88 -20.33
N LYS A 18 4.29 17.08 -20.78
CA LYS A 18 3.65 18.08 -19.92
C LYS A 18 2.29 17.58 -19.40
N ALA A 19 1.49 16.97 -20.26
CA ALA A 19 0.21 16.39 -19.88
C ALA A 19 0.37 15.23 -18.89
N MET A 20 1.32 14.33 -19.13
CA MET A 20 1.65 13.22 -18.23
C MET A 20 2.05 13.73 -16.84
N ARG A 21 2.93 14.73 -16.77
CA ARG A 21 3.37 15.30 -15.48
C ARG A 21 2.23 15.98 -14.73
N TRP A 22 1.34 16.67 -15.44
CA TRP A 22 0.16 17.28 -14.82
C TRP A 22 -0.81 16.22 -14.29
N LEU A 23 -1.06 15.16 -15.08
CA LEU A 23 -1.93 14.05 -14.68
C LEU A 23 -1.36 13.28 -13.49
N ASP A 24 -0.06 13.04 -13.47
CA ASP A 24 0.65 12.40 -12.35
C ASP A 24 0.46 13.20 -11.06
N GLY A 25 0.75 14.51 -11.09
CA GLY A 25 0.53 15.38 -9.93
C GLY A 25 -0.94 15.46 -9.49
N PHE A 26 -1.89 15.45 -10.44
CA PHE A 26 -3.32 15.40 -10.12
C PHE A 26 -3.73 14.08 -9.45
N ALA A 27 -3.22 12.94 -9.95
CA ALA A 27 -3.49 11.63 -9.37
C ALA A 27 -3.04 11.57 -7.91
N HIS A 28 -1.84 12.08 -7.62
CA HIS A 28 -1.29 12.16 -6.27
C HIS A 28 -2.14 13.00 -5.32
N ILE A 29 -2.65 14.15 -5.76
CA ILE A 29 -3.60 14.95 -4.95
C ILE A 29 -4.86 14.14 -4.61
N ILE A 30 -5.43 13.42 -5.58
CA ILE A 30 -6.61 12.59 -5.36
C ILE A 30 -6.30 11.42 -4.42
N ILE A 31 -5.13 10.78 -4.55
CA ILE A 31 -4.69 9.69 -3.68
C ILE A 31 -4.53 10.19 -2.24
N GLY A 32 -3.80 11.29 -2.04
CA GLY A 32 -3.60 11.89 -0.72
C GLY A 32 -4.92 12.27 -0.04
N LEU A 33 -5.86 12.86 -0.79
CA LEU A 33 -7.20 13.17 -0.28
C LEU A 33 -7.97 11.89 0.08
N SER A 34 -7.92 10.87 -0.76
CA SER A 34 -8.59 9.60 -0.52
C SER A 34 -8.05 8.90 0.73
N LEU A 35 -6.71 8.91 0.92
CA LEU A 35 -6.07 8.36 2.11
C LEU A 35 -6.47 9.14 3.37
N ALA A 36 -6.56 10.47 3.32
CA ALA A 36 -7.02 11.28 4.46
C ALA A 36 -8.45 10.93 4.87
N ILE A 37 -9.37 10.78 3.90
CA ILE A 37 -10.74 10.32 4.15
C ILE A 37 -10.73 8.91 4.74
N ALA A 38 -9.91 8.01 4.20
CA ALA A 38 -9.79 6.65 4.72
C ALA A 38 -9.35 6.63 6.18
N VAL A 39 -8.38 7.45 6.59
CA VAL A 39 -7.97 7.56 8.00
C VAL A 39 -9.15 7.91 8.90
N ILE A 40 -9.96 8.90 8.51
CA ILE A 40 -11.14 9.30 9.30
C ILE A 40 -12.13 8.14 9.39
N MET A 41 -12.45 7.49 8.28
CA MET A 41 -13.39 6.36 8.23
C MET A 41 -12.92 5.17 9.06
N PHE A 42 -11.66 4.75 8.92
CA PHE A 42 -11.11 3.62 9.66
C PHE A 42 -10.92 3.94 11.15
N THR A 43 -10.63 5.19 11.50
CA THR A 43 -10.61 5.62 12.91
C THR A 43 -11.99 5.49 13.52
N TRP A 44 -13.03 5.94 12.81
CA TRP A 44 -14.41 5.77 13.25
C TRP A 44 -14.79 4.29 13.40
N LEU A 45 -14.42 3.46 12.41
CA LEU A 45 -14.64 2.02 12.43
C LEU A 45 -13.99 1.38 13.66
N PHE A 46 -12.74 1.70 13.96
CA PHE A 46 -12.04 1.21 15.15
C PHE A 46 -12.82 1.52 16.45
N PHE A 47 -13.28 2.76 16.62
CA PHE A 47 -14.09 3.12 17.80
C PHE A 47 -15.44 2.39 17.85
N SER A 48 -16.03 2.07 16.69
CA SER A 48 -17.25 1.25 16.62
C SER A 48 -16.97 -0.18 17.09
N GLU A 49 -15.90 -0.80 16.58
CA GLU A 49 -15.49 -2.17 16.91
C GLU A 49 -15.13 -2.32 18.39
N VAL A 50 -14.42 -1.35 18.96
CA VAL A 50 -14.11 -1.32 20.40
C VAL A 50 -15.38 -1.24 21.24
N ARG A 51 -16.36 -0.41 20.84
CA ARG A 51 -17.64 -0.33 21.55
C ARG A 51 -18.40 -1.64 21.47
N GLU A 52 -18.48 -2.25 20.30
CA GLU A 52 -19.18 -3.52 20.09
C GLU A 52 -18.55 -4.66 20.90
N ALA A 53 -17.21 -4.75 20.91
CA ALA A 53 -16.46 -5.72 21.69
C ALA A 53 -16.78 -5.67 23.19
N VAL A 54 -16.91 -4.46 23.74
CA VAL A 54 -17.26 -4.24 25.15
C VAL A 54 -18.70 -4.68 25.45
N HIS A 55 -19.65 -4.43 24.54
CA HIS A 55 -21.04 -4.83 24.75
C HIS A 55 -21.25 -6.34 24.61
N ALA A 56 -20.54 -6.99 23.69
CA ALA A 56 -20.68 -8.41 23.39
C ALA A 56 -20.07 -9.35 24.45
N HIS A 57 -19.37 -8.82 25.47
CA HIS A 57 -18.63 -9.59 26.50
C HIS A 57 -17.57 -10.57 25.95
N ASN A 58 -17.31 -10.55 24.63
CA ASN A 58 -16.26 -11.33 23.97
C ASN A 58 -15.08 -10.40 23.64
N LEU A 59 -14.34 -10.05 24.68
CA LEU A 59 -13.21 -9.11 24.59
C LEU A 59 -12.08 -9.62 23.70
N VAL A 60 -11.86 -10.93 23.63
CA VAL A 60 -10.77 -11.52 22.83
C VAL A 60 -11.07 -11.40 21.34
N HIS A 61 -12.27 -11.79 20.91
CA HIS A 61 -12.66 -11.67 19.51
C HIS A 61 -12.71 -10.20 19.08
N GLY A 62 -13.30 -9.34 19.91
CA GLY A 62 -13.35 -7.90 19.65
C GLY A 62 -11.97 -7.22 19.64
N PHE A 63 -11.04 -7.63 20.50
CA PHE A 63 -9.66 -7.13 20.49
C PHE A 63 -8.96 -7.50 19.19
N LEU A 64 -9.09 -8.75 18.73
CA LEU A 64 -8.42 -9.23 17.52
C LEU A 64 -9.01 -8.60 16.26
N HIS A 65 -10.32 -8.36 16.25
CA HIS A 65 -10.97 -7.59 15.20
C HIS A 65 -10.46 -6.14 15.15
N ALA A 66 -10.47 -5.44 16.30
CA ALA A 66 -9.99 -4.06 16.42
C ALA A 66 -8.50 -3.92 16.08
N LEU A 67 -7.66 -4.89 16.46
CA LEU A 67 -6.25 -4.95 16.09
C LEU A 67 -6.08 -5.09 14.58
N GLY A 68 -6.92 -5.92 13.94
CA GLY A 68 -7.00 -5.99 12.48
C GLY A 68 -7.27 -4.63 11.85
N THR A 69 -8.17 -3.83 12.41
CA THR A 69 -8.49 -2.48 11.92
C THR A 69 -7.35 -1.48 12.19
N LEU A 70 -6.67 -1.57 13.33
CA LEU A 70 -5.47 -0.76 13.60
C LEU A 70 -4.33 -1.05 12.61
N MET A 71 -4.13 -2.30 12.19
CA MET A 71 -3.13 -2.61 11.16
C MET A 71 -3.44 -1.98 9.80
N LEU A 72 -4.73 -1.79 9.47
CA LEU A 72 -5.13 -1.05 8.28
C LEU A 72 -4.79 0.43 8.41
N LEU A 73 -5.09 1.04 9.57
CA LEU A 73 -4.72 2.43 9.86
C LEU A 73 -3.20 2.64 9.75
N TRP A 74 -2.41 1.71 10.27
CA TRP A 74 -0.96 1.75 10.13
C TRP A 74 -0.51 1.66 8.65
N SER A 75 -1.12 0.77 7.86
CA SER A 75 -0.81 0.66 6.42
C SER A 75 -1.17 1.93 5.65
N ILE A 76 -2.32 2.54 5.95
CA ILE A 76 -2.76 3.82 5.36
C ILE A 76 -1.80 4.94 5.76
N SER A 77 -1.35 4.97 7.01
CA SER A 77 -0.35 5.94 7.48
C SER A 77 0.98 5.81 6.73
N ALA A 78 1.41 4.57 6.44
CA ALA A 78 2.61 4.33 5.65
C ALA A 78 2.45 4.81 4.19
N LEU A 79 1.27 4.62 3.60
CA LEU A 79 0.93 5.17 2.28
C LEU A 79 0.91 6.70 2.27
N ILE A 80 0.35 7.33 3.31
CA ILE A 80 0.38 8.79 3.46
C ILE A 80 1.83 9.29 3.54
N THR A 81 2.68 8.59 4.26
CA THR A 81 4.11 8.94 4.35
C THR A 81 4.79 8.82 2.99
N ALA A 82 4.49 7.78 2.22
CA ALA A 82 4.98 7.64 0.85
C ALA A 82 4.49 8.79 -0.06
N GLU A 83 3.24 9.21 0.11
CA GLU A 83 2.63 10.32 -0.63
C GLU A 83 3.28 11.66 -0.29
N ILE A 84 3.50 11.94 1.00
CA ILE A 84 4.21 13.14 1.48
C ILE A 84 5.63 13.19 0.89
N ARG A 85 6.37 12.07 0.93
CA ARG A 85 7.72 12.00 0.37
C ARG A 85 7.72 12.23 -1.14
N TYR A 86 6.76 11.67 -1.87
CA TYR A 86 6.60 11.96 -3.30
C TYR A 86 6.39 13.45 -3.55
N LEU A 87 5.51 14.11 -2.77
CA LEU A 87 5.26 15.55 -2.90
C LEU A 87 6.48 16.42 -2.54
N GLN A 88 7.36 15.95 -1.66
CA GLN A 88 8.58 16.66 -1.26
C GLN A 88 9.75 16.45 -2.24
N GLU A 89 9.97 15.22 -2.69
CA GLU A 89 11.18 14.82 -3.43
C GLU A 89 10.93 14.55 -4.91
N GLY A 90 9.67 14.49 -5.34
CA GLY A 90 9.26 14.19 -6.71
C GLY A 90 9.56 12.75 -7.16
N LYS A 91 9.89 11.86 -6.22
CA LYS A 91 10.25 10.46 -6.49
C LYS A 91 9.48 9.52 -5.58
N LEU A 92 8.92 8.47 -6.16
CA LEU A 92 8.23 7.42 -5.44
C LEU A 92 9.19 6.25 -5.21
N GLU A 93 9.54 6.00 -3.95
CA GLU A 93 10.40 4.86 -3.60
C GLU A 93 9.58 3.57 -3.63
N VAL A 94 9.84 2.73 -4.64
CA VAL A 94 9.20 1.41 -4.81
C VAL A 94 9.36 0.54 -3.56
N GLU A 95 10.44 0.71 -2.81
CA GLU A 95 10.71 -0.02 -1.56
C GLU A 95 9.59 0.14 -0.53
N THR A 96 9.15 1.38 -0.26
CA THR A 96 8.07 1.63 0.71
C THR A 96 6.76 1.00 0.25
N PHE A 97 6.50 0.98 -1.06
CA PHE A 97 5.30 0.34 -1.58
C PHE A 97 5.32 -1.18 -1.36
N VAL A 98 6.46 -1.83 -1.64
CA VAL A 98 6.65 -3.28 -1.42
C VAL A 98 6.60 -3.63 0.07
N GLU A 99 7.17 -2.78 0.93
CA GLU A 99 7.10 -2.95 2.38
C GLU A 99 5.65 -2.94 2.88
N VAL A 100 4.85 -1.94 2.48
CA VAL A 100 3.43 -1.86 2.85
C VAL A 100 2.65 -3.05 2.30
N ALA A 101 2.86 -3.42 1.02
CA ALA A 101 2.19 -4.57 0.41
C ALA A 101 2.48 -5.88 1.15
N MET A 102 3.74 -6.09 1.56
CA MET A 102 4.14 -7.24 2.34
C MET A 102 3.40 -7.29 3.68
N VAL A 103 3.33 -6.18 4.42
CA VAL A 103 2.64 -6.20 5.72
C VAL A 103 1.12 -6.37 5.59
N VAL A 104 0.50 -5.82 4.54
CA VAL A 104 -0.93 -6.04 4.27
C VAL A 104 -1.23 -7.52 4.01
N VAL A 105 -0.37 -8.22 3.26
CA VAL A 105 -0.53 -9.65 3.03
C VAL A 105 -0.27 -10.46 4.31
N LEU A 106 0.78 -10.13 5.07
CA LEU A 106 1.06 -10.76 6.36
C LEU A 106 -0.09 -10.57 7.36
N ARG A 107 -0.72 -9.39 7.40
CA ARG A 107 -1.92 -9.14 8.21
C ARG A 107 -3.01 -10.16 7.94
N LYS A 108 -3.25 -10.52 6.67
CA LYS A 108 -4.29 -11.48 6.32
C LYS A 108 -4.00 -12.88 6.88
N LEU A 109 -2.73 -13.28 6.89
CA LEU A 109 -2.31 -14.53 7.54
C LEU A 109 -2.45 -14.48 9.07
N ILE A 110 -2.18 -13.34 9.70
CA ILE A 110 -2.29 -13.19 11.17
C ILE A 110 -3.74 -13.18 11.64
N VAL A 111 -4.64 -12.53 10.89
CA VAL A 111 -6.06 -12.37 11.28
C VAL A 111 -6.89 -13.60 10.91
N MET A 112 -6.49 -14.40 9.93
CA MET A 112 -7.24 -15.55 9.44
C MET A 112 -7.61 -16.59 10.54
N PRO A 113 -6.70 -17.04 11.42
CA PRO A 113 -7.04 -17.99 12.50
C PRO A 113 -8.09 -17.46 13.49
N VAL A 114 -8.17 -16.14 13.62
CA VAL A 114 -9.02 -15.43 14.57
C VAL A 114 -10.49 -15.39 14.17
N GLN A 115 -10.76 -15.50 12.88
CA GLN A 115 -12.11 -15.43 12.34
C GLN A 115 -12.85 -16.78 12.46
N GLU A 116 -12.23 -17.80 13.07
CA GLU A 116 -12.76 -19.18 13.16
C GLU A 116 -13.15 -19.81 11.82
N ILE A 117 -12.76 -19.17 10.71
CA ILE A 117 -12.90 -19.71 9.36
C ILE A 117 -11.83 -20.80 9.28
N THR A 118 -12.22 -22.07 9.21
CA THR A 118 -11.28 -23.12 8.81
C THR A 118 -10.94 -22.88 7.34
N PRO A 119 -9.77 -22.31 7.01
CA PRO A 119 -9.46 -22.02 5.62
C PRO A 119 -9.33 -23.36 4.89
N THR A 120 -9.78 -23.40 3.65
CA THR A 120 -9.47 -24.56 2.81
C THR A 120 -7.95 -24.65 2.62
N THR A 121 -7.43 -25.89 2.50
CA THR A 121 -6.00 -26.11 2.28
C THR A 121 -5.48 -25.32 1.07
N GLU A 122 -6.32 -25.14 0.04
CA GLU A 122 -6.01 -24.34 -1.15
C GLU A 122 -5.83 -22.84 -0.83
N GLU A 123 -6.74 -22.23 -0.05
CA GLU A 123 -6.63 -20.83 0.37
C GLU A 123 -5.36 -20.60 1.21
N LEU A 124 -5.08 -21.50 2.15
CA LEU A 124 -3.88 -21.39 2.98
C LEU A 124 -2.61 -21.43 2.14
N VAL A 125 -2.50 -22.38 1.21
CA VAL A 125 -1.35 -22.50 0.29
C VAL A 125 -1.22 -21.25 -0.57
N MET A 126 -2.33 -20.69 -1.05
CA MET A 126 -2.33 -19.47 -1.86
C MET A 126 -1.79 -18.26 -1.07
N TRP A 127 -2.26 -18.03 0.15
CA TRP A 127 -1.80 -16.87 0.96
C TRP A 127 -0.36 -17.02 1.43
N VAL A 128 0.06 -18.23 1.79
CA VAL A 128 1.45 -18.52 2.15
C VAL A 128 2.36 -18.35 0.92
N GLY A 129 1.95 -18.86 -0.24
CA GLY A 129 2.68 -18.70 -1.50
C GLY A 129 2.81 -17.24 -1.93
N ALA A 130 1.73 -16.46 -1.85
CA ALA A 130 1.75 -15.03 -2.14
C ALA A 130 2.70 -14.27 -1.20
N SER A 131 2.70 -14.61 0.10
CA SER A 131 3.60 -14.01 1.09
C SER A 131 5.07 -14.32 0.79
N LEU A 132 5.36 -15.56 0.37
CA LEU A 132 6.70 -15.97 -0.01
C LEU A 132 7.19 -15.20 -1.24
N ILE A 133 6.36 -15.07 -2.27
CA ILE A 133 6.68 -14.30 -3.49
C ILE A 133 6.95 -12.83 -3.15
N LEU A 134 6.12 -12.22 -2.29
CA LEU A 134 6.36 -10.84 -1.84
C LEU A 134 7.65 -10.69 -1.04
N GLY A 135 7.98 -11.65 -0.18
CA GLY A 135 9.26 -11.67 0.52
C GLY A 135 10.45 -11.73 -0.43
N ILE A 136 10.37 -12.56 -1.48
CA ILE A 136 11.40 -12.63 -2.53
C ILE A 136 11.50 -11.29 -3.27
N LEU A 137 10.37 -10.70 -3.68
CA LEU A 137 10.33 -9.38 -4.32
C LEU A 137 10.98 -8.30 -3.46
N PHE A 138 10.70 -8.28 -2.16
CA PHE A 138 11.31 -7.34 -1.22
C PHE A 138 12.84 -7.46 -1.20
N VAL A 139 13.36 -8.68 -1.13
CA VAL A 139 14.81 -8.93 -1.17
C VAL A 139 15.41 -8.47 -2.49
N LEU A 140 14.77 -8.78 -3.62
CA LEU A 140 15.25 -8.38 -4.96
C LEU A 140 15.28 -6.86 -5.12
N VAL A 141 14.22 -6.16 -4.71
CA VAL A 141 14.14 -4.69 -4.77
C VAL A 141 15.23 -4.07 -3.89
N LYS A 142 15.40 -4.58 -2.67
CA LYS A 142 16.43 -4.11 -1.74
C LYS A 142 17.83 -4.34 -2.29
N TRP A 143 18.06 -5.46 -2.99
CA TRP A 143 19.35 -5.79 -3.58
C TRP A 143 19.66 -4.92 -4.81
N GLY A 144 18.68 -4.74 -5.70
CA GLY A 144 18.81 -3.86 -6.86
C GLY A 144 19.17 -2.42 -6.46
N ARG A 145 18.51 -1.87 -5.43
CA ARG A 145 18.82 -0.51 -4.94
C ARG A 145 20.26 -0.39 -4.41
N ARG A 146 20.78 -1.41 -3.73
CA ARG A 146 22.19 -1.41 -3.27
C ARG A 146 23.17 -1.31 -4.44
N GLN A 147 22.88 -1.98 -5.55
CA GLN A 147 23.75 -2.00 -6.72
C GLN A 147 23.74 -0.69 -7.54
N PHE A 148 22.67 0.10 -7.47
CA PHE A 148 22.57 1.41 -8.13
C PHE A 148 23.01 2.60 -7.25
N SER A 149 23.39 2.35 -5.99
CA SER A 149 23.85 3.36 -5.04
C SER A 149 25.38 3.36 -4.86
N GLU A 150 26.11 2.52 -5.59
CA GLU A 150 27.58 2.52 -5.77
C GLU A 150 27.94 2.98 -7.18
#